data_AF-G4TY01-F1
#
_entry.id   AF-G4TY01-F1
#
_cell.length_a   1.000
_cell.length_b   1.000
_cell.length_c   1.000
_cell.angle_alpha   90.00
_cell.angle_beta   90.00
_cell.angle_gamma   90.00
#
_symmetry.space_group_name_H-M   'P 1'
#
loop_
_entity.id
_entity.type
_entity.pdbx_description
1 polymer ?
#
loop_
_entity_poly.entity_id
_entity_poly.type
_entity_poly.pdbx_seq_one_letter_code
_entity_poly.pdbx_strand_id
1 'polypeptide(L)'
;MPWGIMQKLLSSCVSLVSLTVTIDWEGAQALISMIPRMIYLEYIAIQIGLSRFSSLETIAISSGEKDTETKIRSIKLYLFSLVFRVEPPTRFLHSLFRMSPRLESLGIYEYHGKILDFTEIDRLEDLRNLSLKKCRFILDSNVARHILASPSLEVVNIEGSIDILNSLGSRTAIRLHYGHEIDELKPRMETITIRQQDWPSLQKLMMWTNAGPKIQHVISMTSLRQLVLSERAMVTTVIHLSCLASRRTPFT
;
A
#
# COMPACT_ATOMS: atom_id res chain seq x y z
N MET A 1 17.76 10.35 -17.32
CA MET A 1 18.62 11.55 -17.20
C MET A 1 19.64 11.29 -16.10
N PRO A 2 20.93 11.65 -16.27
CA PRO A 2 21.92 11.50 -15.21
C PRO A 2 21.51 12.25 -13.92
N TRP A 3 21.68 11.63 -12.76
CA TRP A 3 21.23 12.18 -11.48
C TRP A 3 21.83 13.56 -11.17
N GLY A 4 23.11 13.80 -11.49
CA GLY A 4 23.76 15.10 -11.25
C GLY A 4 23.11 16.28 -12.00
N ILE A 5 22.51 16.03 -13.16
CA ILE A 5 21.73 17.06 -13.88
C ILE A 5 20.39 17.28 -13.17
N MET A 6 19.74 16.20 -12.72
CA MET A 6 18.48 16.28 -11.96
C MET A 6 18.66 17.08 -10.68
N GLN A 7 19.74 16.80 -9.94
CA GLN A 7 20.06 17.49 -8.70
C GLN A 7 20.23 19.00 -8.90
N LYS A 8 20.93 19.43 -9.96
CA LYS A 8 21.07 20.86 -10.29
C LYS A 8 19.72 21.51 -10.60
N LEU A 9 18.89 20.84 -11.40
CA LEU A 9 17.55 21.34 -11.72
C LEU A 9 16.68 21.46 -10.47
N LEU A 10 16.58 20.39 -9.69
CA LEU A 10 15.80 20.35 -8.45
C LEU A 10 16.29 21.36 -7.42
N SER A 11 17.60 21.62 -7.33
CA SER A 11 18.15 22.63 -6.42
C SER A 11 17.73 24.07 -6.76
N SER A 12 17.30 24.32 -8.00
CA SER A 12 16.82 25.62 -8.47
C SER A 12 15.28 25.75 -8.36
N CYS A 13 14.57 24.65 -8.13
CA CYS A 13 13.11 24.59 -8.12
C CYS A 13 12.54 24.76 -6.70
N VAL A 14 12.61 25.98 -6.16
CA VAL A 14 12.11 26.27 -4.78
C VAL A 14 10.59 26.27 -4.68
N SER A 15 9.86 26.54 -5.77
CA SER A 15 8.39 26.64 -5.81
C SER A 15 7.70 25.38 -6.34
N LEU A 16 8.38 24.22 -6.28
CA LEU A 16 7.86 22.97 -6.82
C LEU A 16 6.75 22.41 -5.91
N VAL A 17 5.54 22.25 -6.45
CA VAL A 17 4.38 21.69 -5.73
C VAL A 17 4.23 20.18 -5.91
N SER A 18 4.67 19.68 -7.06
CA SER A 18 4.52 18.27 -7.45
C SER A 18 5.79 17.78 -8.13
N LEU A 19 6.33 16.65 -7.65
CA LEU A 19 7.51 16.01 -8.23
C LEU A 19 7.17 14.58 -8.64
N THR A 20 7.35 14.27 -9.93
CA THR A 20 7.34 12.89 -10.43
C THR A 20 8.69 12.60 -11.04
N VAL A 21 9.35 11.55 -10.57
CA VAL A 21 10.73 11.26 -10.96
C VAL A 21 11.00 9.77 -11.09
N THR A 22 11.73 9.38 -12.13
CA THR A 22 12.27 8.03 -12.31
C THR A 22 13.77 8.06 -12.09
N ILE A 23 14.23 7.39 -11.04
CA ILE A 23 15.62 7.40 -10.55
C ILE A 23 16.04 6.02 -10.12
N ASP A 24 17.34 5.81 -9.99
CA ASP A 24 17.86 4.61 -9.33
C ASP A 24 17.85 4.76 -7.81
N TRP A 25 18.35 3.73 -7.14
CA TRP A 25 18.39 3.70 -5.68
C TRP A 25 19.27 4.80 -5.06
N GLU A 26 20.42 5.07 -5.66
CA GLU A 26 21.34 6.12 -5.21
C GLU A 26 20.70 7.51 -5.36
N GLY A 27 20.07 7.77 -6.50
CA GLY A 27 19.28 8.98 -6.72
C GLY A 27 18.13 9.12 -5.73
N ALA A 28 17.46 8.02 -5.36
CA ALA A 28 16.40 8.05 -4.35
C ALA A 28 16.92 8.47 -2.97
N GLN A 29 18.10 7.97 -2.56
CA GLN A 29 18.76 8.40 -1.32
C GLN A 29 19.13 9.87 -1.35
N ALA A 30 19.73 10.33 -2.45
CA ALA A 30 20.09 11.73 -2.62
C ALA A 30 18.85 12.65 -2.72
N LEU A 31 17.71 12.15 -3.21
CA LEU A 31 16.47 12.92 -3.25
C LEU A 31 15.96 13.22 -1.84
N ILE A 32 16.09 12.28 -0.89
CA ILE A 32 15.64 12.47 0.50
C ILE A 32 16.29 13.71 1.12
N SER A 33 17.59 13.93 0.92
CA SER A 33 18.27 15.10 1.49
C SER A 33 17.88 16.42 0.82
N MET A 34 17.25 16.38 -0.35
CA MET A 34 16.78 17.58 -1.05
C MET A 34 15.34 17.96 -0.71
N ILE A 35 14.50 16.99 -0.36
CA ILE A 35 13.07 17.19 -0.05
C ILE A 35 12.84 18.33 0.96
N PRO A 36 13.58 18.43 2.09
CA PRO A 36 13.44 19.53 3.04
C PRO A 36 13.52 20.94 2.44
N ARG A 37 14.24 21.11 1.34
CA ARG A 37 14.42 22.41 0.67
C ARG A 37 13.23 22.78 -0.22
N MET A 38 12.35 21.83 -0.52
CA MET A 38 11.19 22.01 -1.39
C MET A 38 9.95 22.35 -0.53
N ILE A 39 9.92 23.55 0.04
CA ILE A 39 8.95 23.96 1.08
C ILE A 39 7.48 24.00 0.60
N TYR A 40 7.24 23.96 -0.71
CA TYR A 40 5.91 23.93 -1.32
C TYR A 40 5.54 22.55 -1.86
N LEU A 41 6.40 21.54 -1.73
CA LEU A 41 6.14 20.21 -2.26
C LEU A 41 5.01 19.54 -1.47
N GLU A 42 3.92 19.23 -2.16
CA GLU A 42 2.74 18.58 -1.59
C GLU A 42 2.55 17.16 -2.13
N TYR A 43 3.06 16.89 -3.33
CA TYR A 43 2.96 15.59 -4.01
C TYR A 43 4.32 15.10 -4.47
N ILE A 44 4.63 13.84 -4.18
CA ILE A 44 5.82 13.17 -4.69
C ILE A 44 5.50 11.78 -5.23
N ALA A 45 5.95 11.50 -6.45
CA ALA A 45 5.93 10.18 -7.07
C ALA A 45 7.35 9.78 -7.44
N ILE A 46 7.83 8.69 -6.84
CA ILE A 46 9.17 8.17 -7.06
C ILE A 46 9.05 6.80 -7.72
N GLN A 47 9.59 6.71 -8.93
CA GLN A 47 9.76 5.45 -9.63
C GLN A 47 11.21 5.01 -9.54
N ILE A 48 11.46 3.93 -8.81
CA ILE A 48 12.80 3.37 -8.66
C ILE A 48 13.05 2.39 -9.79
N GLY A 49 13.89 2.80 -10.74
CA GLY A 49 14.26 2.04 -11.92
C GLY A 49 15.38 1.02 -11.67
N LEU A 50 15.56 0.13 -12.66
CA LEU A 50 16.62 -0.87 -12.66
C LEU A 50 17.97 -0.22 -12.95
N SER A 51 18.79 0.04 -11.93
CA SER A 51 20.22 0.28 -12.14
C SER A 51 21.03 -0.97 -11.83
N ARG A 52 22.15 -1.14 -12.55
CA ARG A 52 23.17 -2.11 -12.19
C ARG A 52 23.76 -1.63 -10.86
N PHE A 53 23.67 -2.44 -9.81
CA PHE A 53 24.28 -2.16 -8.52
C PHE A 53 25.78 -1.91 -8.69
N SER A 54 26.21 -0.65 -8.79
CA SER A 54 27.52 -0.25 -8.32
C SER A 54 27.51 -0.42 -6.80
N SER A 55 28.59 -0.97 -6.26
CA SER A 55 28.77 -1.36 -4.85
C SER A 55 28.07 -0.39 -3.89
N LEU A 56 27.16 -0.93 -3.08
CA LEU A 56 26.51 -0.25 -1.95
C LEU A 56 27.59 0.15 -0.93
N GLU A 57 28.28 1.26 -1.16
CA GLU A 57 28.86 1.99 -0.04
C GLU A 57 27.68 2.57 0.73
N THR A 58 27.56 2.13 1.98
CA THR A 58 26.49 2.58 2.87
C THR A 58 26.75 4.06 3.15
N ILE A 59 26.13 4.95 2.38
CA ILE A 59 26.16 6.38 2.66
C ILE A 59 25.48 6.53 4.02
N ALA A 60 26.28 6.82 5.05
CA ALA A 60 25.79 7.11 6.38
C ALA A 60 25.00 8.41 6.30
N ILE A 61 23.67 8.30 6.29
CA ILE A 61 22.78 9.45 6.46
C ILE A 61 23.06 9.96 7.87
N SER A 62 23.76 11.09 7.98
CA SER A 62 24.06 11.69 9.28
C SER A 62 22.74 12.08 9.95
N SER A 63 22.45 11.50 11.11
CA SER A 63 21.21 11.69 11.87
C SER A 63 21.13 13.05 12.60
N GLY A 64 21.81 14.08 12.07
CA GLY A 64 21.95 15.39 12.70
C GLY A 64 21.01 16.47 12.15
N GLU A 65 20.15 16.16 11.19
CA GLU A 65 19.24 17.15 10.60
C GLU A 65 18.00 17.36 11.47
N LYS A 66 17.78 18.62 11.86
CA LYS A 66 16.55 19.10 12.50
C LYS A 66 15.35 18.58 11.71
N ASP A 67 14.29 18.16 12.41
CA ASP A 67 13.00 17.77 11.83
C ASP A 67 12.40 18.92 11.00
N THR A 68 12.82 19.02 9.75
CA THR A 68 12.20 19.91 8.77
C THR A 68 10.95 19.23 8.27
N GLU A 69 9.84 19.54 8.93
CA GLU A 69 8.50 19.15 8.50
C GLU A 69 8.23 19.70 7.08
N THR A 70 7.75 18.83 6.20
CA THR A 70 7.35 19.19 4.84
C THR A 70 5.85 19.32 4.72
N LYS A 71 5.39 19.92 3.62
CA LYS A 71 3.95 20.00 3.27
C LYS A 71 3.46 18.79 2.47
N ILE A 72 4.25 17.72 2.39
CA ILE A 72 3.90 16.54 1.58
C ILE A 72 2.65 15.89 2.16
N ARG A 73 1.61 15.81 1.31
CA ARG A 73 0.32 15.17 1.62
C ARG A 73 0.12 13.88 0.85
N SER A 74 0.84 13.68 -0.24
CA SER A 74 0.69 12.48 -1.05
C SER A 74 2.02 11.95 -1.57
N ILE A 75 2.25 10.66 -1.34
CA ILE A 75 3.42 9.91 -1.77
C ILE A 75 2.97 8.74 -2.64
N LYS A 76 3.59 8.55 -3.81
CA LYS A 76 3.51 7.32 -4.61
C LYS A 76 4.90 6.74 -4.84
N LEU A 77 5.08 5.47 -4.50
CA LEU A 77 6.36 4.76 -4.65
C LEU A 77 6.18 3.56 -5.57
N TYR A 78 6.89 3.56 -6.69
CA TYR A 78 6.95 2.42 -7.62
C TYR A 78 8.28 1.71 -7.42
N LEU A 79 8.22 0.53 -6.78
CA LEU A 79 9.38 -0.20 -6.25
C LEU A 79 9.65 -1.48 -7.06
N PHE A 80 9.92 -1.35 -8.36
CA PHE A 80 10.14 -2.46 -9.27
C PHE A 80 11.23 -3.42 -8.74
N SER A 81 10.81 -4.60 -8.28
CA SER A 81 11.64 -5.48 -7.44
C SER A 81 12.28 -6.67 -8.15
N LEU A 82 12.45 -6.62 -9.47
CA LEU A 82 13.13 -7.71 -10.19
C LEU A 82 14.59 -7.93 -9.75
N VAL A 83 15.19 -7.02 -8.95
CA VAL A 83 16.62 -7.07 -8.59
C VAL A 83 16.91 -6.83 -7.10
N PHE A 84 15.90 -6.55 -6.26
CA PHE A 84 16.11 -6.33 -4.84
C PHE A 84 16.25 -7.66 -4.08
N ARG A 85 17.45 -8.25 -4.11
CA ARG A 85 17.89 -9.19 -3.05
C ARG A 85 18.12 -8.48 -1.72
N VAL A 86 18.19 -7.15 -1.75
CA VAL A 86 18.30 -6.26 -0.60
C VAL A 86 16.92 -5.63 -0.43
N GLU A 87 16.24 -5.93 0.69
CA GLU A 87 14.98 -5.28 1.06
C GLU A 87 15.09 -3.77 0.81
N PRO A 88 14.06 -3.09 0.22
CA PRO A 88 14.10 -1.65 0.17
C PRO A 88 14.28 -1.18 1.61
N PRO A 89 15.36 -0.44 1.89
CA PRO A 89 15.74 -0.23 3.26
C PRO A 89 14.61 0.54 3.91
N THR A 90 14.02 -0.07 4.93
CA THR A 90 13.04 0.50 5.85
C THR A 90 13.38 1.94 6.22
N ARG A 91 14.68 2.27 6.26
CA ARG A 91 15.23 3.62 6.43
C ARG A 91 14.72 4.65 5.42
N PHE A 92 14.60 4.33 4.14
CA PHE A 92 14.10 5.24 3.12
C PHE A 92 12.63 5.61 3.35
N LEU A 93 11.78 4.61 3.58
CA LEU A 93 10.36 4.82 3.91
C LEU A 93 10.22 5.60 5.21
N HIS A 94 10.96 5.20 6.24
CA HIS A 94 10.98 5.87 7.54
C HIS A 94 11.38 7.35 7.40
N SER A 95 12.44 7.67 6.66
CA SER A 95 12.84 9.06 6.42
C SER A 95 11.76 9.85 5.68
N LEU A 96 11.14 9.28 4.64
CA LEU A 96 10.05 9.95 3.91
C LEU A 96 8.85 10.23 4.81
N PHE A 97 8.44 9.26 5.63
CA PHE A 97 7.30 9.39 6.52
C PHE A 97 7.58 10.37 7.66
N ARG A 98 8.79 10.33 8.23
CA ARG A 98 9.22 11.28 9.26
C ARG A 98 9.18 12.73 8.78
N MET A 99 9.57 12.98 7.54
CA MET A 99 9.51 14.33 6.94
C MET A 99 8.08 14.73 6.53
N SER A 100 7.13 13.80 6.50
CA SER A 100 5.77 14.00 5.97
C SER A 100 4.71 13.64 7.03
N PRO A 101 4.71 14.26 8.22
CA PRO A 101 3.77 13.90 9.29
C PRO A 101 2.30 14.11 8.89
N ARG A 102 2.05 15.02 7.94
CA ARG A 102 0.71 15.36 7.40
C ARG A 102 0.32 14.53 6.17
N LEU A 103 0.90 13.33 6.02
CA LEU A 103 0.67 12.50 4.84
C LEU A 103 -0.79 11.99 4.83
N GLU A 104 -1.58 12.44 3.87
CA GLU A 104 -2.99 12.08 3.71
C GLU A 104 -3.18 10.88 2.77
N SER A 105 -2.23 10.63 1.86
CA SER A 105 -2.30 9.55 0.86
C SER A 105 -0.95 8.89 0.60
N LEU A 106 -0.92 7.56 0.73
CA LEU A 106 0.24 6.73 0.44
C LEU A 106 -0.12 5.66 -0.60
N GLY A 107 0.66 5.59 -1.67
CA GLY A 107 0.60 4.53 -2.66
C GLY A 107 1.94 3.80 -2.76
N ILE A 108 1.92 2.48 -2.60
CA ILE A 108 3.07 1.60 -2.85
C ILE A 108 2.69 0.66 -3.98
N TYR A 109 3.53 0.63 -5.02
CA TYR A 109 3.28 -0.05 -6.27
C TYR A 109 4.45 -0.98 -6.59
N GLU A 110 4.14 -2.19 -7.06
CA GLU A 110 5.10 -3.16 -7.61
C GLU A 110 6.23 -3.59 -6.66
N TYR A 111 5.99 -3.48 -5.35
CA TYR A 111 6.94 -3.91 -4.33
C TYR A 111 7.00 -5.45 -4.26
N HIS A 112 8.16 -6.07 -4.45
CA HIS A 112 8.36 -7.53 -4.33
C HIS A 112 9.42 -7.94 -3.28
N GLY A 113 9.42 -7.31 -2.10
CA GLY A 113 10.34 -7.68 -1.01
C GLY A 113 9.79 -8.76 -0.08
N LYS A 114 10.61 -9.20 0.88
CA LYS A 114 10.18 -10.23 1.83
C LYS A 114 9.14 -9.69 2.82
N ILE A 115 9.41 -8.55 3.46
CA ILE A 115 8.54 -7.97 4.48
C ILE A 115 8.39 -6.47 4.22
N LEU A 116 7.18 -5.94 4.39
CA LEU A 116 6.94 -4.51 4.55
C LEU A 116 6.55 -4.29 6.00
N ASP A 117 7.29 -3.44 6.70
CA ASP A 117 6.95 -3.07 8.07
C ASP A 117 5.82 -2.02 8.05
N PHE A 118 4.61 -2.44 8.44
CA PHE A 118 3.45 -1.56 8.52
C PHE A 118 3.44 -0.67 9.78
N THR A 119 4.33 -0.90 10.75
CA THR A 119 4.35 -0.10 11.99
C THR A 119 4.67 1.37 11.72
N GLU A 120 5.45 1.67 10.68
CA GLU A 120 5.70 3.05 10.26
C GLU A 120 4.47 3.70 9.61
N ILE A 121 3.63 2.90 8.93
CA ILE A 121 2.36 3.37 8.37
C ILE A 121 1.34 3.64 9.48
N ASP A 122 1.36 2.84 10.55
CA ASP A 122 0.50 3.01 11.72
C ASP A 122 0.73 4.34 12.45
N ARG A 123 1.92 4.94 12.30
CA ARG A 123 2.28 6.24 12.89
C ARG A 123 1.74 7.43 12.09
N LEU A 124 1.20 7.22 10.89
CA LEU A 124 0.68 8.30 10.06
C LEU A 124 -0.74 8.67 10.51
N GLU A 125 -0.83 9.67 11.37
CA GLU A 125 -2.09 10.10 12.00
C GLU A 125 -3.11 10.66 10.99
N ASP A 126 -2.63 11.37 9.98
CA ASP A 126 -3.45 12.02 8.95
C ASP A 126 -3.74 11.13 7.73
N LEU A 127 -3.21 9.90 7.68
CA LEU A 127 -3.34 9.04 6.51
C LEU A 127 -4.79 8.62 6.31
N ARG A 128 -5.37 9.01 5.17
CA ARG A 128 -6.75 8.67 4.78
C ARG A 128 -6.83 7.59 3.73
N ASN A 129 -5.83 7.53 2.85
CA ASN A 129 -5.82 6.64 1.69
C ASN A 129 -4.54 5.83 1.61
N LEU A 130 -4.66 4.50 1.70
CA LEU A 130 -3.57 3.56 1.46
C LEU A 130 -3.84 2.75 0.20
N SER A 131 -2.91 2.77 -0.76
CA SER A 131 -2.97 1.95 -1.96
C SER A 131 -1.76 1.02 -2.02
N LEU A 132 -2.00 -0.29 -2.12
CA LEU A 132 -1.00 -1.33 -2.32
C LEU A 132 -1.32 -2.03 -3.63
N LYS A 133 -0.53 -1.78 -4.69
CA LYS A 133 -0.81 -2.33 -6.02
C LYS A 133 0.33 -3.18 -6.53
N LYS A 134 0.01 -4.35 -7.10
CA LYS A 134 0.97 -5.33 -7.63
C LYS A 134 2.11 -5.64 -6.66
N CYS A 135 1.86 -5.47 -5.37
CA CYS A 135 2.82 -5.76 -4.33
C CYS A 135 2.78 -7.27 -4.06
N ARG A 136 3.93 -7.86 -3.76
CA ARG A 136 4.06 -9.23 -3.26
C ARG A 136 5.03 -9.18 -2.10
N PHE A 137 4.58 -9.52 -0.90
CA PHE A 137 5.51 -9.74 0.20
C PHE A 137 5.19 -11.06 0.89
N ILE A 138 6.24 -11.74 1.30
CA ILE A 138 6.15 -13.03 2.00
C ILE A 138 5.86 -12.68 3.45
N LEU A 139 4.58 -12.53 3.78
CA LEU A 139 4.22 -12.63 5.17
C LEU A 139 4.46 -14.06 5.61
N ASP A 140 5.32 -14.20 6.60
CA ASP A 140 5.56 -15.48 7.25
C ASP A 140 4.19 -16.04 7.67
N SER A 141 3.86 -17.25 7.22
CA SER A 141 2.54 -17.87 7.37
C SER A 141 2.11 -18.06 8.83
N ASN A 142 3.05 -17.86 9.77
CA ASN A 142 2.83 -17.89 11.21
C ASN A 142 2.55 -16.51 11.84
N VAL A 143 2.62 -15.42 11.07
CA VAL A 143 2.39 -14.06 11.58
C VAL A 143 0.90 -13.75 11.56
N ALA A 144 0.38 -13.31 12.70
CA ALA A 144 -0.99 -12.83 12.82
C ALA A 144 -1.26 -11.69 11.83
N ARG A 145 -2.49 -11.63 11.31
CA ARG A 145 -2.97 -10.53 10.46
C ARG A 145 -2.60 -9.18 11.08
N HIS A 146 -1.93 -8.31 10.33
CA HIS A 146 -1.61 -6.95 10.78
C HIS A 146 -2.86 -6.08 10.73
N ILE A 147 -3.23 -5.47 11.84
CA ILE A 147 -4.37 -4.57 11.92
C ILE A 147 -3.86 -3.13 11.87
N LEU A 148 -4.07 -2.46 10.73
CA LEU A 148 -3.67 -1.07 10.53
C LEU A 148 -4.30 -0.18 11.60
N ALA A 149 -3.44 0.54 12.30
CA ALA A 149 -3.79 1.35 13.47
C ALA A 149 -3.91 2.85 13.18
N SER A 150 -3.62 3.28 11.94
CA SER A 150 -3.77 4.68 11.54
C SER A 150 -5.21 5.17 11.80
N PRO A 151 -5.38 6.22 12.64
CA PRO A 151 -6.68 6.61 13.18
C PRO A 151 -7.59 7.23 12.12
N SER A 152 -7.03 7.90 11.12
CA SER A 152 -7.77 8.59 10.06
C SER A 152 -7.95 7.77 8.79
N LEU A 153 -7.51 6.50 8.78
CA LEU A 153 -7.53 5.68 7.57
C LEU A 153 -8.98 5.40 7.14
N GLU A 154 -9.36 5.92 5.98
CA GLU A 154 -10.71 5.77 5.43
C GLU A 154 -10.77 4.70 4.32
N VAL A 155 -9.75 4.67 3.47
CA VAL A 155 -9.74 3.88 2.24
C VAL A 155 -8.48 3.02 2.16
N VAL A 156 -8.70 1.73 1.96
CA VAL A 156 -7.64 0.78 1.61
C VAL A 156 -7.92 0.21 0.22
N ASN A 157 -6.95 0.34 -0.68
CA ASN A 157 -6.99 -0.22 -2.02
C ASN A 157 -5.88 -1.25 -2.19
N ILE A 158 -6.25 -2.51 -2.44
CA ILE A 158 -5.33 -3.63 -2.63
C ILE A 158 -5.55 -4.18 -4.04
N GLU A 159 -4.52 -4.14 -4.86
CA GLU A 159 -4.56 -4.69 -6.22
C GLU A 159 -3.44 -5.73 -6.40
N GLY A 160 -3.77 -6.95 -6.81
CA GLY A 160 -2.83 -7.93 -7.35
C GLY A 160 -2.29 -9.03 -6.42
N SER A 161 -2.42 -8.94 -5.09
CA SER A 161 -2.00 -10.04 -4.21
C SER A 161 -3.04 -10.34 -3.14
N ILE A 162 -3.60 -11.54 -3.22
CA ILE A 162 -4.52 -12.10 -2.22
C ILE A 162 -3.87 -12.23 -0.85
N ASP A 163 -2.56 -12.50 -0.79
CA ASP A 163 -1.82 -12.67 0.46
C ASP A 163 -1.81 -11.36 1.27
N ILE A 164 -1.75 -10.22 0.58
CA ILE A 164 -1.85 -8.89 1.20
C ILE A 164 -3.25 -8.70 1.79
N LEU A 165 -4.29 -8.99 1.02
CA LEU A 165 -5.68 -8.87 1.49
C LEU A 165 -5.91 -9.74 2.73
N ASN A 166 -5.47 -10.99 2.69
CA ASN A 166 -5.71 -11.95 3.76
C ASN A 166 -4.91 -11.66 5.03
N SER A 167 -3.90 -10.80 4.94
CA SER A 167 -3.01 -10.50 6.05
C SER A 167 -3.08 -9.08 6.56
N LEU A 168 -3.95 -8.25 5.97
CA LEU A 168 -4.26 -6.92 6.46
C LEU A 168 -5.69 -6.86 7.02
N GLY A 169 -5.83 -6.05 8.06
CA GLY A 169 -7.08 -5.55 8.61
C GLY A 169 -6.97 -4.06 8.88
N SER A 170 -8.08 -3.43 9.22
CA SER A 170 -8.09 -2.05 9.70
C SER A 170 -9.30 -1.83 10.60
N ARG A 171 -9.08 -1.14 11.73
CA ARG A 171 -10.17 -0.77 12.64
C ARG A 171 -10.98 0.43 12.15
N THR A 172 -10.40 1.26 11.29
CA THR A 172 -10.90 2.58 10.92
C THR A 172 -11.40 2.64 9.47
N ALA A 173 -10.80 1.84 8.58
CA ALA A 173 -11.14 1.86 7.16
C ALA A 173 -12.62 1.56 6.92
N ILE A 174 -13.29 2.52 6.28
CA ILE A 174 -14.70 2.45 5.90
C ILE A 174 -14.91 1.92 4.48
N ARG A 175 -13.86 1.97 3.64
CA ARG A 175 -13.87 1.47 2.26
C ARG A 175 -12.68 0.56 2.00
N LEU A 176 -12.95 -0.61 1.43
CA LEU A 176 -11.96 -1.57 0.97
C LEU A 176 -12.22 -1.88 -0.50
N HIS A 177 -11.23 -1.60 -1.33
CA HIS A 177 -11.23 -1.98 -2.74
C HIS A 177 -10.19 -3.09 -2.90
N TYR A 178 -10.64 -4.25 -3.38
CA TYR A 178 -9.77 -5.37 -3.73
C TYR A 178 -9.89 -5.68 -5.21
N GLY A 179 -8.75 -5.82 -5.87
CA GLY A 179 -8.63 -6.18 -7.28
C GLY A 179 -7.58 -7.25 -7.49
N HIS A 180 -7.83 -8.25 -8.33
CA HIS A 180 -6.76 -9.16 -8.76
C HIS A 180 -7.01 -9.68 -10.17
N GLU A 181 -6.13 -9.30 -11.08
CA GLU A 181 -5.96 -9.93 -12.39
C GLU A 181 -5.04 -11.13 -12.24
N ILE A 182 -5.61 -12.33 -12.26
CA ILE A 182 -4.86 -13.56 -12.41
C ILE A 182 -4.42 -13.70 -13.87
N ASP A 183 -3.15 -14.05 -14.03
CA ASP A 183 -2.61 -14.53 -15.31
C ASP A 183 -3.30 -15.85 -15.68
N GLU A 184 -4.07 -15.84 -16.77
CA GLU A 184 -4.91 -16.95 -17.25
C GLU A 184 -4.16 -18.29 -17.39
N LEU A 185 -2.83 -18.23 -17.48
CA LEU A 185 -1.95 -19.39 -17.61
C LEU A 185 -1.85 -20.24 -16.33
N LYS A 186 -2.23 -19.72 -15.15
CA LYS A 186 -2.21 -20.46 -13.88
C LYS A 186 -3.43 -20.14 -13.01
N PRO A 187 -4.62 -20.69 -13.32
CA PRO A 187 -5.79 -20.51 -12.48
C PRO A 187 -5.50 -21.11 -11.09
N ARG A 188 -5.41 -20.23 -10.09
CA ARG A 188 -5.32 -20.62 -8.68
C ARG A 188 -6.65 -20.31 -8.04
N MET A 189 -7.20 -21.27 -7.29
CA MET A 189 -8.32 -20.97 -6.40
C MET A 189 -7.82 -20.05 -5.30
N GLU A 190 -8.42 -18.87 -5.20
CA GLU A 190 -8.12 -17.91 -4.15
C GLU A 190 -9.18 -18.00 -3.07
N THR A 191 -8.76 -18.07 -1.81
CA THR A 191 -9.70 -17.92 -0.69
C THR A 191 -9.66 -16.49 -0.20
N ILE A 192 -10.74 -15.74 -0.44
CA ILE A 192 -10.91 -14.37 0.02
C ILE A 192 -11.57 -14.40 1.40
N THR A 193 -10.85 -13.96 2.44
CA THR A 193 -11.35 -13.94 3.81
C THR A 193 -11.39 -12.52 4.37
N ILE A 194 -12.60 -11.96 4.45
CA ILE A 194 -12.88 -10.66 5.08
C ILE A 194 -13.81 -10.92 6.26
N ARG A 195 -13.36 -10.60 7.47
CA ARG A 195 -14.10 -10.84 8.72
C ARG A 195 -14.39 -9.53 9.43
N GLN A 196 -15.52 -9.48 10.12
CA GLN A 196 -15.93 -8.32 10.94
C GLN A 196 -14.89 -7.96 12.02
N GLN A 197 -14.20 -8.94 12.61
CA GLN A 197 -13.17 -8.70 13.62
C GLN A 197 -11.93 -7.96 13.05
N ASP A 198 -11.64 -8.17 11.75
CA ASP A 198 -10.45 -7.61 11.09
C ASP A 198 -10.76 -6.27 10.41
N TRP A 199 -12.04 -6.06 10.03
CA TRP A 199 -12.54 -4.88 9.33
C TRP A 199 -13.83 -4.35 9.97
N PRO A 200 -13.83 -4.00 11.28
CA PRO A 200 -15.06 -3.72 12.02
C PRO A 200 -15.84 -2.49 11.54
N SER A 201 -15.17 -1.52 10.93
CA SER A 201 -15.77 -0.26 10.45
C SER A 201 -16.13 -0.28 8.96
N LEU A 202 -15.93 -1.40 8.28
CA LEU A 202 -16.03 -1.46 6.83
C LEU A 202 -17.48 -1.35 6.34
N GLN A 203 -17.80 -0.25 5.67
CA GLN A 203 -19.13 0.02 5.14
C GLN A 203 -19.25 -0.28 3.65
N LYS A 204 -18.16 -0.15 2.89
CA LYS A 204 -18.14 -0.37 1.45
C LYS A 204 -17.04 -1.34 1.07
N LEU A 205 -17.42 -2.44 0.42
CA LEU A 205 -16.51 -3.43 -0.13
C LEU A 205 -16.71 -3.50 -1.64
N MET A 206 -15.65 -3.19 -2.38
CA MET A 206 -15.60 -3.40 -3.82
C MET A 206 -14.58 -4.50 -4.12
N MET A 207 -14.99 -5.51 -4.86
CA MET A 207 -14.12 -6.61 -5.24
C MET A 207 -14.25 -6.95 -6.72
N TRP A 208 -13.11 -7.17 -7.35
CA TRP A 208 -13.04 -7.68 -8.72
C TRP A 208 -11.89 -8.66 -8.85
N THR A 209 -12.15 -9.84 -9.41
CA THR A 209 -11.11 -10.81 -9.75
C THR A 209 -11.62 -11.78 -10.80
N ASN A 210 -10.83 -11.98 -11.84
CA ASN A 210 -11.08 -13.00 -12.88
C ASN A 210 -10.73 -14.43 -12.39
N ALA A 211 -10.31 -14.59 -11.14
CA ALA A 211 -10.16 -15.89 -10.50
C ALA A 211 -11.51 -16.62 -10.39
N GLY A 212 -11.47 -17.92 -10.06
CA GLY A 212 -12.60 -18.58 -9.40
C GLY A 212 -12.46 -18.46 -7.88
N PRO A 213 -12.83 -17.33 -7.23
CA PRO A 213 -12.56 -17.16 -5.82
C PRO A 213 -13.54 -17.96 -4.99
N LYS A 214 -13.01 -18.60 -3.94
CA LYS A 214 -13.78 -19.07 -2.80
C LYS A 214 -13.88 -17.93 -1.80
N ILE A 215 -15.02 -17.24 -1.81
CA ILE A 215 -15.28 -16.13 -0.87
C ILE A 215 -15.78 -16.71 0.45
N GLN A 216 -15.22 -16.28 1.59
CA GLN A 216 -15.66 -16.69 2.92
C GLN A 216 -15.85 -15.47 3.84
N HIS A 217 -16.78 -15.59 4.79
CA HIS A 217 -17.03 -14.64 5.89
C HIS A 217 -17.51 -13.20 5.54
N VAL A 218 -17.61 -12.84 4.26
CA VAL A 218 -18.12 -11.52 3.83
C VAL A 218 -19.57 -11.25 4.31
N ILE A 219 -20.40 -12.28 4.38
CA ILE A 219 -21.85 -12.16 4.65
C ILE A 219 -22.16 -11.94 6.14
N SER A 220 -21.20 -12.19 7.03
CA SER A 220 -21.36 -11.94 8.48
C SER A 220 -21.00 -10.52 8.92
N MET A 221 -20.71 -9.61 7.99
CA MET A 221 -20.33 -8.23 8.32
C MET A 221 -21.55 -7.36 8.59
N THR A 222 -21.79 -7.03 9.85
CA THR A 222 -22.93 -6.21 10.28
C THR A 222 -22.80 -4.73 9.90
N SER A 223 -21.57 -4.27 9.68
CA SER A 223 -21.25 -2.88 9.31
C SER A 223 -21.39 -2.60 7.81
N LEU A 224 -21.41 -3.66 6.98
CA LEU A 224 -21.33 -3.54 5.53
C LEU A 224 -22.65 -3.04 4.94
N ARG A 225 -22.60 -1.91 4.22
CA ARG A 225 -23.75 -1.24 3.60
C ARG A 225 -23.76 -1.35 2.08
N GLN A 226 -22.59 -1.45 1.47
CA GLN A 226 -22.44 -1.53 0.03
C GLN A 226 -21.44 -2.64 -0.33
N LEU A 227 -21.91 -3.58 -1.15
CA LEU A 227 -21.08 -4.65 -1.71
C LEU A 227 -21.14 -4.55 -3.23
N VAL A 228 -19.99 -4.29 -3.87
CA VAL A 228 -19.84 -4.23 -5.31
C VAL A 228 -18.97 -5.39 -5.76
N LEU A 229 -19.51 -6.23 -6.64
CA LEU A 229 -18.84 -7.41 -7.19
C LEU A 229 -18.87 -7.29 -8.72
N SER A 230 -17.70 -7.30 -9.36
CA SER A 230 -17.64 -7.14 -10.81
C SER A 230 -17.79 -8.45 -11.59
N GLU A 231 -17.63 -9.60 -10.93
CA GLU A 231 -17.43 -10.89 -11.61
C GLU A 231 -18.53 -11.90 -11.29
N ARG A 232 -19.04 -12.58 -12.33
CA ARG A 232 -20.23 -13.46 -12.23
C ARG A 232 -20.01 -14.60 -11.22
N ALA A 233 -18.82 -15.17 -11.18
CA ALA A 233 -18.47 -16.23 -10.24
C ALA A 233 -18.54 -15.75 -8.78
N MET A 234 -18.11 -14.52 -8.51
CA MET A 234 -18.19 -13.90 -7.18
C MET A 234 -19.63 -13.66 -6.76
N VAL A 235 -20.42 -13.06 -7.65
CA VAL A 235 -21.85 -12.79 -7.42
C VAL A 235 -22.59 -14.08 -7.07
N THR A 236 -22.38 -15.13 -7.86
CA THR A 236 -23.02 -16.44 -7.65
C THR A 236 -22.63 -17.04 -6.29
N THR A 237 -21.35 -16.96 -5.92
CA THR A 237 -20.84 -17.47 -4.64
C THR A 237 -21.43 -16.73 -3.45
N VAL A 238 -21.49 -15.39 -3.50
CA VAL A 238 -22.05 -14.57 -2.42
C VAL A 238 -23.57 -14.80 -2.27
N ILE A 239 -24.32 -14.88 -3.37
CA ILE A 239 -25.76 -15.19 -3.33
C ILE A 239 -25.98 -16.57 -2.68
N HIS A 240 -25.23 -17.58 -3.10
CA HIS A 240 -25.36 -18.93 -2.57
C HIS A 240 -25.10 -18.98 -1.06
N LEU A 241 -24.01 -18.35 -0.60
CA LEU A 241 -23.68 -18.27 0.83
C LEU A 241 -24.73 -17.48 1.61
N SER A 242 -25.32 -16.43 1.03
CA SER A 242 -26.38 -15.64 1.67
C SER A 242 -27.65 -16.47 1.87
N CYS A 243 -28.03 -17.27 0.87
CA CYS A 243 -29.14 -18.22 0.96
C CYS A 243 -28.89 -19.33 2.00
N LEU A 244 -27.64 -19.77 2.17
CA LEU A 244 -27.29 -20.74 3.21
C LEU A 244 -27.36 -20.15 4.61
N ALA A 245 -26.97 -18.88 4.78
CA ALA A 245 -27.01 -18.19 6.06
C ALA A 245 -28.46 -17.94 6.53
N SER A 246 -29.35 -17.55 5.62
CA SER A 246 -30.76 -17.27 5.95
C SER A 246 -31.54 -18.52 6.39
N ARG A 247 -31.13 -19.72 5.94
CA ARG A 247 -31.73 -21.00 6.37
C ARG A 247 -31.32 -21.42 7.78
N ARG A 248 -30.30 -20.78 8.37
CA ARG A 248 -29.75 -21.13 9.70
C ARG A 248 -30.23 -20.23 10.83
N THR A 249 -30.98 -19.17 10.54
CA THR A 249 -31.68 -18.38 11.56
C THR A 249 -33.11 -18.91 11.69
N PRO A 250 -33.42 -19.81 12.65
CA PRO A 250 -34.81 -20.09 12.98
C PRO A 250 -35.43 -18.79 13.53
N PHE A 251 -36.64 -18.48 13.08
CA PHE A 251 -37.45 -17.42 13.66
C PHE A 251 -37.56 -17.67 15.18
N THR A 252 -36.93 -16.81 15.98
CA THR A 252 -37.12 -16.71 17.43
C THR A 252 -37.70 -15.34 17.73
#